data_AF-A0A1Z5SJ91-F1
#
_entry.id   AF-A0A1Z5SJ91-F1
#
_cell.length_a   1.000
_cell.length_b   1.000
_cell.length_c   1.000
_cell.angle_alpha   90.00
_cell.angle_beta   90.00
_cell.angle_gamma   90.00
#
_symmetry.space_group_name_H-M   'P 1'
#
loop_
_entity.id
_entity.type
_entity.pdbx_description
1 polymer ?
#
loop_
_entity_poly.entity_id
_entity_poly.type
_entity_poly.pdbx_seq_one_letter_code
_entity_poly.pdbx_strand_id
1 'polypeptide(L)' 'MRGEIFTEQVAGYEFAFEKLMLKNGEILFFVTSNMPGERSFFMSRINGKWQILYHHILGKTLLLAEPELAEAIIRRGF' A
#
# COMPACT_ATOMS: atom_id res chain seq x y z
N MET A 1 -1.54 -8.34 -16.26
CA MET A 1 -1.27 -8.96 -14.93
C MET A 1 -2.47 -8.65 -14.06
N ARG A 2 -3.17 -9.66 -13.55
CA ARG A 2 -4.34 -9.48 -12.70
C ARG A 2 -3.83 -9.51 -11.25
N GLY A 3 -3.84 -8.36 -10.57
CA GLY A 3 -3.35 -8.26 -9.20
C GLY A 3 -4.23 -9.03 -8.21
N GLU A 4 -3.64 -9.60 -7.17
CA GLU A 4 -4.40 -10.09 -6.02
C GLU A 4 -4.96 -8.89 -5.28
N ILE A 5 -6.28 -8.84 -5.09
CA ILE A 5 -6.95 -7.77 -4.34
C ILE A 5 -7.44 -8.35 -3.01
N PHE A 6 -7.19 -7.64 -1.91
CA PHE A 6 -7.79 -7.92 -0.62
C PHE A 6 -8.18 -6.64 0.10
N THR A 7 -9.12 -6.75 1.04
CA THR A 7 -9.55 -5.64 1.89
C THR A 7 -9.23 -5.95 3.35
N GLU A 8 -8.95 -4.91 4.13
CA GLU A 8 -8.70 -5.00 5.56
C GLU A 8 -9.30 -3.78 6.28
N GLN A 9 -9.82 -4.00 7.49
CA GLN A 9 -10.23 -2.92 8.38
C GLN A 9 -9.05 -2.45 9.23
N VAL A 10 -8.66 -1.19 9.09
CA VAL A 10 -7.54 -0.58 9.83
C VAL A 10 -8.00 0.74 10.43
N ALA A 11 -7.85 0.89 11.75
CA ALA A 11 -8.26 2.09 12.50
C ALA A 11 -9.70 2.57 12.24
N GLY A 12 -10.62 1.64 11.96
CA GLY A 12 -12.04 1.94 11.69
C GLY A 12 -12.36 2.36 10.25
N TYR A 13 -11.38 2.29 9.34
CA TYR A 13 -11.55 2.52 7.92
C TYR A 13 -11.29 1.24 7.12
N GLU A 14 -11.98 1.13 5.99
CA GLU A 14 -11.76 0.03 5.05
C GLU A 14 -10.66 0.43 4.08
N PHE A 15 -9.65 -0.43 3.95
CA PHE A 15 -8.59 -0.31 2.97
C PHE A 15 -8.69 -1.45 1.96
N ALA A 16 -8.52 -1.13 0.68
CA ALA A 16 -8.36 -2.11 -0.38
C ALA A 16 -6.91 -2.08 -0.87
N PHE A 17 -6.31 -3.25 -1.00
CA PHE A 17 -4.93 -3.44 -1.43
C PHE A 17 -4.94 -4.25 -2.71
N GLU A 18 -4.37 -3.69 -3.77
CA GLU A 18 -4.10 -4.39 -5.02
C GLU A 18 -2.60 -4.67 -5.13
N LYS A 19 -2.24 -5.95 -5.12
CA LYS A 19 -0.87 -6.42 -5.30
C LYS A 19 -0.45 -6.33 -6.75
N LEU A 20 0.61 -5.57 -7.01
CA LEU A 20 1.25 -5.40 -8.30
C LEU A 20 2.65 -6.01 -8.24
N MET A 21 2.94 -6.89 -9.20
CA MET A 21 4.30 -7.41 -9.40
C MET A 21 4.99 -6.59 -10.49
N LEU A 22 6.06 -5.90 -10.13
CA LEU A 22 6.87 -5.14 -11.09
C LEU A 22 7.74 -6.08 -11.94
N LYS A 23 8.21 -5.59 -13.09
CA LYS A 23 9.04 -6.39 -14.02
C LYS A 23 10.35 -6.88 -13.41
N ASN A 24 10.87 -6.17 -12.41
CA ASN A 24 12.07 -6.52 -11.66
C ASN A 24 11.81 -7.52 -10.51
N GLY A 25 10.58 -8.03 -10.37
CA GLY A 25 10.20 -8.97 -9.31
C GLY A 25 9.87 -8.30 -7.97
N GLU A 26 9.90 -6.97 -7.89
CA GLU A 26 9.50 -6.25 -6.69
C GLU A 26 7.97 -6.20 -6.55
N ILE A 27 7.49 -6.26 -5.31
CA ILE A 27 6.08 -6.15 -4.97
C ILE A 27 5.75 -4.70 -4.64
N LEU A 28 4.72 -4.17 -5.28
CA LEU A 28 4.12 -2.88 -5.03
C LEU A 28 2.64 -3.09 -4.70
N PHE A 29 2.11 -2.42 -3.70
CA PHE A 29 0.67 -2.40 -3.43
C PHE A 29 0.11 -1.05 -3.84
N PHE A 30 -0.98 -1.05 -4.62
CA PHE A 30 -1.85 0.11 -4.71
C PHE A 30 -2.89 0.01 -3.59
N VAL A 31 -3.01 1.06 -2.79
CA VAL A 31 -3.85 1.07 -1.61
C VAL A 31 -4.85 2.22 -1.72
N THR A 32 -6.13 1.91 -1.56
CA THR A 32 -7.23 2.87 -1.50
C THR A 32 -7.97 2.74 -0.18
N SER A 33 -8.63 3.81 0.26
CA SER A 33 -9.35 3.84 1.54
C SER A 33 -10.60 4.70 1.48
N ASN A 34 -11.56 4.40 2.35
CA ASN A 34 -12.76 5.20 2.56
C ASN A 34 -12.59 6.32 3.61
N MET A 35 -11.35 6.68 3.96
CA MET A 35 -11.08 7.80 4.87
C MET A 35 -11.63 9.13 4.30
N PRO A 36 -12.05 10.08 5.15
CA PRO A 36 -12.45 11.41 4.70
C PRO A 36 -11.39 12.04 3.79
N GLY A 37 -11.80 12.46 2.59
CA GLY A 37 -10.89 12.96 1.55
C GLY A 37 -10.17 11.86 0.76
N GLU A 38 -10.78 10.66 0.69
CA GLU A 38 -10.42 9.48 -0.13
C GLU A 38 -8.98 9.50 -0.65
N ARG A 39 -8.09 8.84 0.08
CA ARG A 39 -6.67 8.79 -0.27
C ARG A 39 -6.35 7.50 -0.97
N SER A 40 -5.61 7.63 -2.07
CA SER A 40 -4.96 6.52 -2.76
C SER A 40 -3.44 6.73 -2.73
N PHE A 41 -2.70 5.67 -2.48
CA PHE A 41 -1.24 5.71 -2.41
C PHE A 41 -0.66 4.35 -2.80
N PHE A 42 0.65 4.31 -3.02
CA PHE A 42 1.36 3.06 -3.23
C PHE A 42 2.12 2.68 -1.96
N MET A 43 2.33 1.39 -1.73
CA MET A 43 3.21 0.88 -0.69
C MET A 43 4.22 -0.08 -1.30
N SER A 44 5.49 0.09 -0.94
CA SER A 44 6.57 -0.79 -1.37
C SER A 44 7.52 -1.09 -0.22
N ARG A 45 8.31 -2.15 -0.37
CA ARG A 45 9.35 -2.51 0.57
C ARG A 45 10.66 -1.84 0.17
N ILE A 46 11.08 -0.85 0.96
CA ILE A 46 12.29 -0.07 0.74
C ILE A 46 13.22 -0.27 1.94
N ASN A 47 14.45 -0.71 1.66
CA ASN A 47 15.44 -1.08 2.69
C ASN A 47 14.87 -2.06 3.73
N GLY A 48 14.11 -3.05 3.25
CA GLY A 48 13.50 -4.09 4.08
C GLY A 48 12.25 -3.68 4.86
N LYS A 49 11.81 -2.42 4.78
CA LYS A 49 10.63 -1.89 5.49
C LYS A 49 9.53 -1.47 4.52
N TRP A 50 8.26 -1.75 4.87
CA TRP A 50 7.12 -1.24 4.13
C TRP A 50 6.98 0.27 4.34
N GLN A 51 6.84 1.02 3.25
CA GLN A 51 6.77 2.46 3.26
C GLN A 51 5.69 2.94 2.28
N ILE A 52 5.01 4.03 2.65
CA ILE A 52 4.04 4.69 1.76
C ILE A 52 4.77 5.62 0.78
N LEU A 53 4.46 5.39 -0.48
CA LEU A 53 4.75 6.24 -1.62
C LEU A 53 3.47 6.98 -1.97
N TYR A 54 3.33 8.24 -1.57
CA TYR A 54 2.18 9.02 -1.98
C TYR A 54 2.33 9.42 -3.44
N HIS A 55 1.32 9.09 -4.25
CA HIS A 55 1.20 9.62 -5.60
C HIS A 55 0.27 10.83 -5.58
N HIS A 56 0.72 11.95 -5.03
CA HIS A 56 0.34 13.21 -5.67
C HIS A 56 1.09 13.21 -7.00
N ILE A 57 0.41 13.48 -8.10
CA ILE A 57 0.83 13.28 -9.50
C ILE A 57 2.24 13.86 -9.86
N LEU A 58 2.90 14.59 -8.97
CA LEU A 58 4.17 15.29 -9.20
C LEU A 58 5.28 15.04 -8.15
N GLY A 59 5.08 14.23 -7.11
CA GLY A 59 6.07 14.06 -6.04
C GLY A 59 6.39 12.59 -5.73
N LYS A 60 7.62 12.13 -6.01
CA LYS A 60 8.14 10.84 -5.51
C LYS A 60 8.58 10.95 -4.05
N THR A 61 7.75 11.53 -3.19
CA THR A 61 8.13 11.73 -1.80
C THR A 61 7.77 10.48 -1.01
N LEU A 62 8.79 9.85 -0.42
CA LEU A 62 8.62 8.84 0.63
C LEU A 62 7.98 9.56 1.82
N LEU A 63 6.69 9.34 2.07
CA LEU A 63 6.00 10.16 3.06
C LEU A 63 6.16 9.60 4.46
N LEU A 64 5.81 8.35 4.76
CA LEU A 64 5.99 7.75 6.09
C LEU A 64 5.94 6.21 6.02
N ALA A 65 6.46 5.56 7.05
CA ALA A 65 6.10 4.17 7.35
C ALA A 65 4.77 4.16 8.10
N GLU A 66 3.77 3.43 7.59
CA GLU A 66 2.49 3.19 8.29
C GLU A 66 2.49 1.75 8.82
N PRO A 67 2.82 1.54 10.10
CA PRO A 67 3.02 0.21 10.66
C PRO A 67 1.74 -0.65 10.60
N GLU A 68 0.56 -0.09 10.80
CA GLU A 68 -0.70 -0.83 10.79
C GLU A 68 -1.06 -1.35 9.39
N LEU A 69 -0.82 -0.55 8.35
CA LEU A 69 -1.02 -0.98 6.96
C LEU A 69 0.04 -2.00 6.52
N ALA A 70 1.28 -1.84 7.00
CA ALA A 70 2.34 -2.82 6.79
C ALA A 70 2.00 -4.16 7.45
N GLU A 71 1.44 -4.16 8.66
CA GLU A 71 0.97 -5.36 9.36
C GLU A 71 -0.15 -6.06 8.59
N ALA A 72 -1.10 -5.32 8.00
CA ALA A 72 -2.14 -5.90 7.15
C ALA A 72 -1.54 -6.69 5.98
N ILE A 73 -0.53 -6.13 5.31
CA ILE A 73 0.21 -6.79 4.22
C ILE A 73 0.94 -8.05 4.73
N ILE A 74 1.64 -7.97 5.85
CA ILE A 74 2.39 -9.08 6.45
C ILE A 74 1.46 -10.22 6.88
N ARG A 75 0.31 -9.91 7.51
CA ARG A 75 -0.69 -10.91 7.92
C ARG A 75 -1.26 -11.70 6.75
N ARG A 76 -1.29 -11.10 5.56
CA ARG A 76 -1.73 -11.77 4.32
C ARG A 76 -0.64 -12.67 3.72
N GLY A 77 0.59 -12.60 4.24
CA GLY A 77 1.73 -13.43 3.82
C GLY A 77 2.65 -12.77 2.79
N PHE A 78 2.71 -11.43 2.76
CA PHE A 78 3.54 -10.67 1.83
C PHE A 78 4.74 -9.97 2.49
#